data_AF-A0A0F7SA82-F1
#
_entry.id   AF-A0A0F7SA82-F1
#
_cell.length_a   1.000
_cell.length_b   1.000
_cell.length_c   1.000
_cell.angle_alpha   90.00
_cell.angle_beta   90.00
_cell.angle_gamma   90.00
#
_symmetry.space_group_name_H-M   'P 1'
#
loop_
_entity.id
_entity.type
_entity.pdbx_description
1 polymer ?
#
loop_
_entity_poly.entity_id
_entity_poly.type
_entity_poly.pdbx_seq_one_letter_code
_entity_poly.pdbx_strand_id
1 'polypeptide(L)'
;MNLNQSRDDPHGVQRLLDILRRQQDASSTSSSSAPSTSAPSTSAPSTSTQPYPPNPFSQSYPATESTDSLTSAVDPQAEAAQRRRTYNTTSSKYDISTVADEPFDPYSFNPFSASNPVLTQPTPSPSPPKPATASPSKPKPRDLASLSFADALPILSTLSTDKSLLRRLRTLRTQQHDLEKRLVKEYRQFAAIADKQYPNVKVRKEQDEKRRMAILKQWDECVTEQQEELNRAGVPGVKVSKDKRETEKQRKVLSVLVEMMDDEGAGE
;
A
#
# COMPACT_ATOMS: atom_id res chain seq x y z
N MET A 1 23.60 -13.25 -0.60
CA MET A 1 23.29 -11.97 0.10
C MET A 1 21.83 -11.66 -0.15
N ASN A 2 21.02 -11.53 0.89
CA ASN A 2 19.57 -11.30 0.78
C ASN A 2 19.29 -9.80 0.62
N LEU A 3 19.02 -9.34 -0.61
CA LEU A 3 18.76 -7.92 -0.91
C LEU A 3 17.36 -7.44 -0.53
N ASN A 4 16.44 -8.32 -0.11
CA ASN A 4 15.06 -7.93 0.23
C ASN A 4 14.88 -7.51 1.69
N GLN A 5 15.92 -7.53 2.52
CA GLN A 5 15.79 -7.23 3.95
C GLN A 5 15.70 -5.72 4.26
N SER A 6 16.01 -4.86 3.29
CA SER A 6 16.06 -3.40 3.49
C SER A 6 14.75 -2.67 3.14
N ARG A 7 13.74 -3.37 2.58
CA ARG A 7 12.54 -2.72 2.06
C ARG A 7 11.50 -2.36 3.12
N ASP A 8 11.54 -3.00 4.28
CA ASP A 8 10.56 -2.83 5.35
C ASP A 8 11.24 -2.48 6.69
N ASP A 9 12.30 -1.67 6.66
CA ASP A 9 12.84 -1.08 7.89
C ASP A 9 12.11 0.25 8.20
N PRO A 10 11.14 0.27 9.13
CA PRO A 10 10.41 1.50 9.47
C PRO A 10 11.36 2.59 10.02
N HIS A 11 12.51 2.21 10.58
CA HIS A 11 13.50 3.17 11.09
C HIS A 11 14.29 3.82 9.95
N GLY A 12 14.46 3.13 8.82
CA GLY A 12 15.14 3.65 7.64
C GLY A 12 14.43 4.87 7.03
N VAL A 13 13.10 4.81 6.93
CA VAL A 13 12.27 5.92 6.43
C VAL A 13 12.33 7.11 7.37
N GLN A 14 12.23 6.88 8.68
CA GLN A 14 12.31 7.94 9.68
C GLN A 14 13.68 8.65 9.67
N ARG A 15 14.75 7.89 9.48
CA ARG A 15 16.11 8.45 9.33
C ARG A 15 16.25 9.29 8.06
N LEU A 16 15.63 8.88 6.96
CA LEU A 16 15.64 9.64 5.71
C LEU A 16 14.91 10.97 5.85
N LEU A 17 13.75 10.98 6.52
CA LEU A 17 12.99 12.20 6.82
C LEU A 17 13.76 13.15 7.75
N ASP A 18 14.46 12.62 8.75
CA ASP A 18 15.28 13.43 9.66
C ASP A 18 16.48 14.09 8.95
N ILE A 19 17.09 13.37 7.98
CA ILE A 19 18.15 13.92 7.12
C ILE A 19 17.60 15.05 6.23
N LEU A 20 16.45 14.84 5.60
CA LEU A 20 15.81 15.84 4.74
C LEU A 20 15.43 17.11 5.52
N ARG A 21 14.90 16.96 6.73
CA ARG A 21 14.58 18.10 7.61
C ARG A 21 15.83 18.91 7.98
N ARG A 22 16.92 18.25 8.37
CA ARG A 22 18.21 18.93 8.62
C ARG A 22 18.77 19.66 7.40
N GLN A 23 18.58 19.12 6.20
CA GLN A 23 19.04 19.77 4.98
C GLN A 23 18.22 21.03 4.64
N GLN A 24 16.92 21.03 4.94
CA GLN A 24 16.09 22.22 4.81
C GLN A 24 16.49 23.30 5.82
N ASP A 25 16.67 22.95 7.09
CA ASP A 25 17.06 23.90 8.15
C ASP A 25 18.45 24.52 7.89
N ALA A 26 19.39 23.73 7.37
CA ALA A 26 20.73 24.20 7.01
C ALA A 26 20.71 25.19 5.82
N SER A 27 19.72 25.09 4.93
CA SER A 27 19.61 25.95 3.75
C SER A 27 18.94 27.29 4.05
N SER A 28 18.18 27.41 5.15
CA SER A 28 17.48 28.64 5.52
C SER A 28 18.31 29.61 6.39
N THR A 29 19.50 29.22 6.83
CA THR A 29 20.27 30.01 7.83
C THR A 29 21.35 30.91 7.20
N SER A 30 21.47 30.99 5.87
CA SER A 30 22.52 31.77 5.19
C SER A 30 22.12 33.18 4.72
N SER A 31 20.97 33.73 5.15
CA SER A 31 20.58 35.11 4.79
C SER A 31 19.90 35.87 5.92
N SER A 32 20.68 36.46 6.83
CA SER A 32 20.37 37.69 7.59
C SER A 32 21.50 37.98 8.60
N SER A 33 22.43 38.90 8.31
CA SER A 33 22.39 40.33 8.67
C SER A 33 22.44 40.63 10.18
N ALA A 34 23.65 41.05 10.60
CA ALA A 34 24.05 42.02 11.65
C ALA A 34 23.32 42.06 13.02
N PRO A 35 24.07 42.06 14.15
CA PRO A 35 23.51 42.31 15.47
C PRO A 35 23.35 43.81 15.72
N SER A 36 22.12 44.29 15.84
CA SER A 36 21.83 45.61 16.43
C SER A 36 21.25 45.41 17.82
N THR A 37 22.03 45.88 18.80
CA THR A 37 21.67 46.05 20.20
C THR A 37 20.55 47.07 20.35
N SER A 38 19.43 46.67 20.97
CA SER A 38 18.43 47.59 21.55
C SER A 38 17.64 46.88 22.64
N ALA A 39 17.59 47.54 23.80
CA ALA A 39 17.03 47.08 25.06
C ALA A 39 15.49 47.26 25.13
N PRO A 40 14.83 46.95 26.27
CA PRO A 40 13.48 46.39 26.34
C PRO A 40 12.36 47.44 26.49
N SER A 41 11.13 47.05 26.18
CA SER A 41 9.92 47.71 26.68
C SER A 41 8.76 46.73 26.84
N THR A 42 8.48 46.47 28.12
CA THR A 42 7.18 46.30 28.76
C THR A 42 5.92 46.53 27.92
N SER A 43 5.06 45.51 27.87
CA SER A 43 3.61 45.66 28.13
C SER A 43 2.95 44.28 28.27
N ALA A 44 2.36 44.05 29.44
CA ALA A 44 1.46 42.93 29.73
C ALA A 44 0.15 43.04 28.90
N PRO A 45 -0.58 41.92 28.76
CA PRO A 45 -1.90 41.93 29.39
C PRO A 45 -2.22 40.64 30.14
N SER A 46 -2.81 40.82 31.31
CA SER A 46 -3.47 39.80 32.11
C SER A 46 -4.85 39.51 31.52
N THR A 47 -5.23 38.24 31.32
CA THR A 47 -6.63 37.81 31.45
C THR A 47 -6.77 36.30 31.60
N SER A 48 -7.59 35.95 32.60
CA SER A 48 -8.40 34.73 32.80
C SER A 48 -7.70 33.38 32.98
N THR A 49 -7.51 33.05 34.25
CA THR A 49 -7.42 31.70 34.80
C THR A 49 -8.76 30.97 34.58
N GLN A 50 -8.78 29.97 33.70
CA GLN A 50 -9.86 28.98 33.58
C GLN A 50 -9.35 27.64 34.16
N PRO A 51 -10.12 26.97 35.05
CA PRO A 51 -9.73 25.69 35.61
C PRO A 51 -10.01 24.56 34.61
N TYR A 52 -8.97 24.08 33.94
CA TYR A 52 -9.07 22.84 33.17
C TYR A 52 -9.01 21.61 34.10
N PRO A 53 -9.82 20.58 33.86
CA PRO A 53 -9.69 19.31 34.59
C PRO A 53 -8.36 18.63 34.26
N PRO A 54 -7.72 17.96 35.24
CA PRO A 54 -6.43 17.29 35.04
C PRO A 54 -6.56 16.16 34.02
N ASN A 55 -5.57 16.10 33.13
CA ASN A 55 -5.46 15.11 32.05
C ASN A 55 -5.27 13.69 32.64
N PRO A 56 -6.18 12.71 32.39
CA PRO A 56 -6.11 11.37 32.97
C PRO A 56 -5.01 10.48 32.39
N PHE A 57 -4.22 10.98 31.42
CA PHE A 57 -3.15 10.23 30.76
C PHE A 57 -1.73 10.58 31.26
N SER A 58 -1.60 11.42 32.27
CA SER A 58 -0.31 11.65 32.94
C SER A 58 0.02 10.48 33.86
N GLN A 59 0.52 9.37 33.29
CA GLN A 59 1.18 8.31 34.06
C GLN A 59 2.50 8.85 34.60
N SER A 60 2.45 9.35 35.83
CA SER A 60 3.63 9.56 36.66
C SER A 60 4.23 8.20 37.00
N TYR A 61 5.35 7.86 36.37
CA TYR A 61 6.17 6.71 36.77
C TYR A 61 6.90 7.07 38.08
N PRO A 62 6.84 6.25 39.14
CA PRO A 62 7.70 6.46 40.29
C PRO A 62 9.15 6.15 39.90
N ALA A 63 10.02 7.14 40.12
CA ALA A 63 11.45 6.97 40.12
C ALA A 63 11.82 6.05 41.29
N THR A 64 12.25 4.83 41.00
CA THR A 64 12.95 3.97 41.95
C THR A 64 14.45 4.15 41.75
N GLU A 65 15.06 4.61 42.83
CA GLU A 65 16.49 4.85 43.01
C GLU A 65 17.30 3.55 42.87
N SER A 66 18.41 3.68 42.14
CA SER A 66 19.75 3.18 42.43
C SER A 66 19.94 1.76 42.99
N THR A 67 20.59 0.91 42.20
CA THR A 67 21.65 0.05 42.74
C THR A 67 22.73 -0.20 41.67
N ASP A 68 23.95 0.16 42.06
CA ASP A 68 25.17 0.09 41.26
C ASP A 68 25.43 -1.29 40.66
N SER A 69 25.80 -1.30 39.38
CA SER A 69 26.55 -2.40 38.77
C SER A 69 27.50 -1.81 37.74
N LEU A 70 28.75 -1.69 38.16
CA LEU A 70 29.92 -1.40 37.33
C LEU A 70 30.09 -2.51 36.28
N THR A 71 29.52 -2.31 35.10
CA THR A 71 29.88 -3.07 33.89
C THR A 71 30.45 -2.11 32.87
N SER A 72 31.72 -2.35 32.53
CA SER A 72 32.55 -1.63 31.58
C SER A 72 31.78 -1.26 30.30
N ALA A 73 31.54 0.04 30.12
CA ALA A 73 30.91 0.60 28.95
C ALA A 73 31.87 0.53 27.76
N VAL A 74 31.68 -0.48 26.90
CA VAL A 74 32.24 -0.46 25.54
C VAL A 74 31.30 0.40 24.72
N ASP A 75 31.81 1.56 24.31
CA ASP A 75 31.14 2.60 23.55
C ASP A 75 30.56 2.04 22.21
N PRO A 76 29.22 1.92 22.07
CA PRO A 76 28.58 1.38 20.87
C PRO A 76 28.76 2.30 19.64
N GLN A 77 29.26 3.52 19.83
CA GLN A 77 29.54 4.45 18.74
C GLN A 77 30.86 4.13 18.02
N ALA A 78 31.82 3.49 18.69
CA ALA A 78 33.11 3.12 18.10
C ALA A 78 33.01 1.90 17.16
N GLU A 79 32.13 0.93 17.47
CA GLU A 79 31.92 -0.25 16.64
C GLU A 79 31.20 0.09 15.32
N ALA A 80 30.28 1.07 15.36
CA ALA A 80 29.60 1.56 14.16
C ALA A 80 30.55 2.27 13.18
N ALA A 81 31.62 2.91 13.68
CA ALA A 81 32.59 3.60 12.83
C ALA A 81 33.52 2.63 12.07
N GLN A 82 33.87 1.48 12.66
CA GLN A 82 34.74 0.49 12.00
C GLN A 82 34.05 -0.27 10.85
N ARG A 83 32.72 -0.42 10.88
CA ARG A 83 31.96 -1.01 9.76
C ARG A 83 31.91 -0.14 8.50
N ARG A 84 32.34 1.13 8.55
CA ARG A 84 32.32 2.04 7.39
C ARG A 84 33.51 1.90 6.44
N ARG A 85 34.51 1.06 6.74
CA ARG A 85 35.76 0.96 5.94
C ARG A 85 35.85 -0.20 4.95
N THR A 86 34.84 -1.07 4.82
CA THR A 86 34.96 -2.29 3.97
C THR A 86 34.21 -2.26 2.63
N TYR A 87 33.58 -1.14 2.25
CA TYR A 87 32.77 -1.07 1.02
C TYR A 87 33.52 -0.64 -0.26
N ASN A 88 34.85 -0.50 -0.22
CA ASN A 88 35.61 -0.20 -1.44
C ASN A 88 36.18 -1.48 -2.10
N THR A 89 35.35 -2.53 -2.19
CA THR A 89 35.66 -3.66 -3.06
C THR A 89 35.03 -3.36 -4.42
N THR A 90 35.88 -3.01 -5.38
CA THR A 90 35.57 -2.89 -6.80
C THR A 90 35.04 -4.23 -7.31
N SER A 91 33.72 -4.37 -7.36
CA SER A 91 33.04 -5.52 -7.94
C SER A 91 33.07 -5.41 -9.47
N SER A 92 34.18 -5.86 -10.07
CA SER A 92 34.41 -5.97 -11.51
C SER A 92 33.62 -7.12 -12.18
N LYS A 93 32.35 -7.36 -11.80
CA LYS A 93 31.62 -8.58 -12.19
C LYS A 93 30.43 -8.40 -13.13
N TYR A 94 30.20 -7.21 -13.66
CA TYR A 94 29.30 -7.03 -14.79
C TYR A 94 30.13 -6.87 -16.06
N ASP A 95 30.53 -8.02 -16.59
CA ASP A 95 30.98 -8.16 -17.96
C ASP A 95 29.73 -7.99 -18.84
N ILE A 96 29.43 -6.74 -19.22
CA ILE A 96 28.41 -6.45 -20.21
C ILE A 96 29.02 -6.87 -21.53
N SER A 97 28.61 -8.04 -22.03
CA SER A 97 28.92 -8.46 -23.39
C SER A 97 28.45 -7.38 -24.34
N THR A 98 29.42 -6.64 -24.87
CA THR A 98 29.29 -5.71 -25.98
C THR A 98 28.86 -6.51 -27.21
N VAL A 99 27.55 -6.69 -27.36
CA VAL A 99 26.95 -7.09 -28.63
C VAL A 99 27.22 -5.94 -29.60
N ALA A 100 27.76 -6.33 -30.75
CA ALA A 100 28.36 -5.48 -31.77
C ALA A 100 27.60 -4.18 -32.08
N ASP A 101 28.39 -3.14 -32.35
CA ASP A 101 28.01 -1.79 -32.81
C ASP A 101 26.78 -1.76 -33.74
N GLU A 102 25.60 -1.58 -33.16
CA GLU A 102 24.47 -0.98 -33.84
C GLU A 102 24.41 0.49 -33.36
N PRO A 103 24.72 1.48 -34.21
CA PRO A 103 24.75 2.88 -33.81
C PRO A 103 23.37 3.27 -33.28
N PHE A 104 23.31 3.62 -32.00
CA PHE A 104 22.09 4.07 -31.32
C PHE A 104 21.55 5.30 -32.04
N ASP A 105 20.50 5.11 -32.84
CA ASP A 105 19.76 6.20 -33.47
C ASP A 105 18.74 6.76 -32.44
N PRO A 106 18.98 7.94 -31.86
CA PRO A 106 18.09 8.55 -30.88
C PRO A 106 16.71 8.93 -31.46
N TYR A 107 16.51 8.80 -32.77
CA TYR A 107 15.24 9.07 -33.45
C TYR A 107 14.47 7.80 -33.88
N SER A 108 14.99 6.61 -33.60
CA SER A 108 14.29 5.34 -33.88
C SER A 108 13.00 5.15 -33.07
N PHE A 109 12.85 5.87 -31.95
CA PHE A 109 11.66 5.86 -31.11
C PHE A 109 10.70 7.01 -31.44
N ASN A 110 10.50 7.30 -32.73
CA ASN A 110 9.48 8.25 -33.14
C ASN A 110 8.15 7.51 -33.43
N PRO A 111 7.13 7.59 -32.55
CA PRO A 111 5.86 6.89 -32.74
C PRO A 111 5.04 7.41 -33.93
N PHE A 112 5.54 8.43 -34.64
CA PHE A 112 4.95 9.05 -35.82
C PHE A 112 5.71 8.74 -37.11
N SER A 113 6.73 7.87 -37.11
CA SER A 113 7.37 7.38 -38.35
C SER A 113 6.43 6.45 -39.11
N ALA A 114 5.46 7.07 -39.78
CA ALA A 114 4.61 6.52 -40.80
C ALA A 114 5.46 6.25 -42.06
N SER A 115 6.16 5.12 -42.08
CA SER A 115 6.76 4.60 -43.31
C SER A 115 6.46 3.12 -43.44
N ASN A 116 5.26 2.84 -43.95
CA ASN A 116 5.03 1.79 -44.95
C ASN A 116 3.71 2.06 -45.70
N PRO A 117 3.72 2.90 -46.75
CA PRO A 117 2.68 2.86 -47.76
C PRO A 117 3.01 1.72 -48.73
N VAL A 118 2.53 0.51 -48.48
CA VAL A 118 2.46 -0.51 -49.54
C VAL A 118 1.07 -0.44 -50.15
N LEU A 119 0.98 0.46 -51.13
CA LEU A 119 -0.05 0.50 -52.15
C LEU A 119 0.11 -0.72 -53.08
N THR A 120 -1.01 -1.23 -53.59
CA THR A 120 -1.18 -2.23 -54.67
C THR A 120 -1.09 -3.73 -54.33
N GLN A 121 -2.24 -4.33 -54.01
CA GLN A 121 -2.59 -5.63 -54.58
C GLN A 121 -4.12 -5.71 -54.79
N PRO A 122 -4.62 -5.78 -56.05
CA PRO A 122 -6.02 -6.06 -56.32
C PRO A 122 -6.27 -7.56 -56.14
N THR A 123 -6.96 -7.93 -55.06
CA THR A 123 -7.46 -9.30 -54.85
C THR A 123 -8.76 -9.53 -55.62
N PRO A 124 -8.98 -10.73 -56.18
CA PRO A 124 -10.15 -11.07 -56.99
C PRO A 124 -11.45 -11.03 -56.19
N SER A 125 -12.49 -10.54 -56.87
CA SER A 125 -13.89 -10.48 -56.44
C SER A 125 -14.37 -11.80 -55.81
N PRO A 126 -14.72 -11.81 -54.51
CA PRO A 126 -15.50 -12.89 -53.92
C PRO A 126 -16.99 -12.69 -54.23
N SER A 127 -17.61 -13.77 -54.66
CA SER A 127 -19.03 -13.91 -54.99
C SER A 127 -19.93 -13.35 -53.89
N PRO A 128 -21.11 -12.78 -54.22
CA PRO A 128 -22.05 -12.26 -53.22
C PRO A 128 -22.49 -13.39 -52.28
N PRO A 129 -22.18 -13.32 -50.97
CA PRO A 129 -22.69 -14.28 -50.02
C PRO A 129 -24.20 -14.10 -49.90
N LYS A 130 -24.91 -15.20 -50.10
CA LYS A 130 -26.34 -15.39 -49.84
C LYS A 130 -26.72 -14.69 -48.53
N PRO A 131 -27.78 -13.86 -48.49
CA PRO A 131 -28.24 -13.21 -47.27
C PRO A 131 -28.69 -14.30 -46.29
N ALA A 132 -27.77 -14.72 -45.43
CA ALA A 132 -28.10 -15.49 -44.25
C ALA A 132 -28.94 -14.57 -43.39
N THR A 133 -30.22 -14.91 -43.24
CA THR A 133 -31.17 -14.30 -42.34
C THR A 133 -30.58 -14.35 -40.93
N ALA A 134 -29.80 -13.32 -40.57
CA ALA A 134 -29.21 -13.15 -39.26
C ALA A 134 -30.37 -13.02 -38.27
N SER A 135 -30.69 -14.14 -37.62
CA SER A 135 -31.66 -14.15 -36.54
C SER A 135 -31.20 -13.13 -35.51
N PRO A 136 -32.06 -12.19 -35.07
CA PRO A 136 -31.69 -11.18 -34.09
C PRO A 136 -31.26 -11.89 -32.80
N SER A 137 -29.95 -12.09 -32.64
CA SER A 137 -29.38 -12.65 -31.43
C SER A 137 -29.69 -11.66 -30.32
N LYS A 138 -30.52 -12.08 -29.37
CA LYS A 138 -30.85 -11.30 -28.17
C LYS A 138 -29.55 -10.68 -27.63
N PRO A 139 -29.50 -9.36 -27.39
CA PRO A 139 -28.29 -8.71 -26.95
C PRO A 139 -27.80 -9.40 -25.68
N LYS A 140 -26.58 -9.94 -25.73
CA LYS A 140 -25.96 -10.55 -24.55
C LYS A 140 -25.85 -9.45 -23.48
N PRO A 141 -26.23 -9.71 -22.22
CA PRO A 141 -26.03 -8.74 -21.15
C PRO A 141 -24.57 -8.32 -21.15
N ARG A 142 -24.32 -7.01 -21.18
CA ARG A 142 -22.98 -6.45 -21.24
C ARG A 142 -22.22 -6.92 -20.00
N ASP A 143 -21.07 -7.54 -20.20
CA ASP A 143 -20.23 -8.03 -19.12
C ASP A 143 -19.58 -6.85 -18.37
N LEU A 144 -20.17 -6.48 -17.24
CA LEU A 144 -19.72 -5.37 -16.40
C LEU A 144 -18.34 -5.64 -15.77
N ALA A 145 -17.93 -6.91 -15.67
CA ALA A 145 -16.63 -7.29 -15.11
C ALA A 145 -15.45 -6.92 -16.03
N SER A 146 -15.70 -6.72 -17.32
CA SER A 146 -14.68 -6.38 -18.32
C SER A 146 -14.49 -4.88 -18.55
N LEU A 147 -15.29 -4.03 -17.89
CA LEU A 147 -15.25 -2.58 -18.07
C LEU A 147 -13.94 -1.98 -17.55
N SER A 148 -13.46 -0.95 -18.26
CA SER A 148 -12.35 -0.14 -17.77
C SER A 148 -12.80 0.69 -16.56
N PHE A 149 -11.85 1.14 -15.75
CA PHE A 149 -12.17 1.99 -14.59
C PHE A 149 -12.88 3.29 -15.02
N ALA A 150 -12.48 3.90 -16.14
CA ALA A 150 -13.11 5.10 -16.66
C ALA A 150 -14.57 4.86 -17.07
N ASP A 151 -14.84 3.72 -17.73
CA ASP A 151 -16.20 3.35 -18.12
C ASP A 151 -17.08 2.96 -16.92
N ALA A 152 -16.47 2.54 -15.82
CA ALA A 152 -17.17 2.20 -14.59
C ALA A 152 -17.66 3.43 -13.81
N LEU A 153 -16.99 4.59 -13.90
CA LEU A 153 -17.30 5.77 -13.08
C LEU A 153 -18.78 6.22 -13.16
N PRO A 154 -19.40 6.36 -14.35
CA PRO A 154 -20.81 6.75 -14.43
C PRO A 154 -21.73 5.71 -13.76
N ILE A 155 -21.39 4.43 -13.87
CA ILE A 155 -22.17 3.34 -13.25
C ILE A 155 -21.98 3.37 -11.74
N LEU A 156 -20.76 3.61 -11.25
CA LEU A 156 -20.48 3.75 -9.81
C LEU A 156 -21.25 4.91 -9.20
N SER A 157 -21.38 6.03 -9.91
CA SER A 157 -22.23 7.15 -9.48
C SER A 157 -23.72 6.78 -9.40
N THR A 158 -24.20 5.84 -10.20
CA THR A 158 -25.59 5.34 -10.06
C THR A 158 -25.71 4.35 -8.90
N LEU A 159 -24.72 3.48 -8.72
CA LEU A 159 -24.70 2.48 -7.64
C LEU A 159 -24.54 3.11 -6.25
N SER A 160 -23.94 4.30 -6.15
CA SER A 160 -23.85 5.04 -4.90
C SER A 160 -25.23 5.41 -4.33
N THR A 161 -26.22 5.60 -5.19
CA THR A 161 -27.60 5.91 -4.77
C THR A 161 -28.38 4.66 -4.34
N ASP A 162 -27.85 3.46 -4.59
CA ASP A 162 -28.51 2.20 -4.24
C ASP A 162 -28.23 1.81 -2.78
N LYS A 163 -29.15 2.21 -1.90
CA LYS A 163 -29.13 1.90 -0.46
C LYS A 163 -29.03 0.40 -0.16
N SER A 164 -29.54 -0.47 -1.04
CA SER A 164 -29.51 -1.92 -0.83
C SER A 164 -28.08 -2.47 -1.01
N LEU A 165 -27.35 -1.97 -2.00
CA LEU A 165 -25.93 -2.25 -2.21
C LEU A 165 -25.10 -1.72 -1.04
N LEU A 166 -25.30 -0.47 -0.62
CA LEU A 166 -24.54 0.12 0.49
C LEU A 166 -24.75 -0.67 1.80
N ARG A 167 -25.99 -1.08 2.10
CA ARG A 167 -26.25 -1.98 3.25
C ARG A 167 -25.49 -3.29 3.14
N ARG A 168 -25.46 -3.90 1.95
CA ARG A 168 -24.70 -5.13 1.71
C ARG A 168 -23.20 -4.93 1.91
N LEU A 169 -22.64 -3.83 1.41
CA LEU A 169 -21.24 -3.46 1.64
C LEU A 169 -20.90 -3.29 3.13
N ARG A 170 -21.80 -2.66 3.92
CA ARG A 170 -21.63 -2.57 5.39
C ARG A 170 -21.61 -3.95 6.05
N THR A 171 -22.48 -4.86 5.61
CA THR A 171 -22.48 -6.24 6.09
C THR A 171 -21.18 -6.95 5.76
N LEU A 172 -20.70 -6.88 4.52
CA LEU A 172 -19.43 -7.49 4.10
C LEU A 172 -18.24 -6.94 4.89
N ARG A 173 -18.19 -5.63 5.14
CA ARG A 173 -17.16 -4.97 5.96
C ARG A 173 -17.18 -5.45 7.41
N THR A 174 -18.38 -5.61 7.98
CA THR A 174 -18.55 -6.13 9.34
C THR A 174 -18.09 -7.58 9.42
N GLN A 175 -18.48 -8.42 8.47
CA GLN A 175 -18.04 -9.82 8.38
C GLN A 175 -16.52 -9.94 8.27
N GLN A 176 -15.88 -9.10 7.44
CA GLN A 176 -14.42 -9.04 7.35
C GLN A 176 -13.80 -8.74 8.71
N HIS A 177 -14.28 -7.68 9.37
CA HIS A 177 -13.73 -7.22 10.63
C HIS A 177 -13.90 -8.24 11.77
N ASP A 178 -15.05 -8.93 11.82
CA ASP A 178 -15.30 -9.99 12.78
C ASP A 178 -14.40 -11.21 12.52
N LEU A 179 -14.17 -11.55 11.25
CA LEU A 179 -13.22 -12.58 10.86
C LEU A 179 -11.78 -12.21 11.27
N GLU A 180 -11.33 -10.98 11.03
CA GLU A 180 -10.01 -10.48 11.47
C GLU A 180 -9.86 -10.62 12.99
N LYS A 181 -10.85 -10.15 13.76
CA LYS A 181 -10.86 -10.25 15.22
C LYS A 181 -10.76 -11.70 15.68
N ARG A 182 -11.54 -12.60 15.07
CA ARG A 182 -11.53 -14.03 15.38
C ARG A 182 -10.17 -14.65 15.09
N LEU A 183 -9.61 -14.42 13.91
CA LEU A 183 -8.30 -14.95 13.51
C LEU A 183 -7.17 -14.45 14.42
N VAL A 184 -7.17 -13.16 14.77
CA VAL A 184 -6.18 -12.58 15.71
C VAL A 184 -6.31 -13.23 17.09
N LYS A 185 -7.53 -13.43 17.59
CA LYS A 185 -7.77 -14.09 18.88
C LYS A 185 -7.27 -15.54 18.86
N GLU A 186 -7.60 -16.29 17.82
CA GLU A 186 -7.13 -17.68 17.64
C GLU A 186 -5.60 -17.76 17.58
N TYR A 187 -4.96 -16.86 16.83
CA TYR A 187 -3.49 -16.83 16.73
C TYR A 187 -2.83 -16.49 18.07
N ARG A 188 -3.36 -15.52 18.81
CA ARG A 188 -2.87 -15.17 20.16
C ARG A 188 -3.01 -16.34 21.13
N GLN A 189 -4.15 -17.04 21.10
CA GLN A 189 -4.36 -18.23 21.93
C GLN A 189 -3.35 -19.33 21.61
N PHE A 190 -3.11 -19.59 20.32
CA PHE A 190 -2.09 -20.53 19.88
C PHE A 190 -0.70 -20.11 20.38
N ALA A 191 -0.30 -18.86 20.17
CA ALA A 191 1.00 -18.35 20.58
C ALA A 191 1.24 -18.50 22.10
N ALA A 192 0.22 -18.22 22.93
CA ALA A 192 0.30 -18.35 24.38
C ALA A 192 0.51 -19.80 24.86
N ILE A 193 0.04 -20.79 24.09
CA ILE A 193 0.10 -22.21 24.44
C ILE A 193 1.28 -22.91 23.75
N ALA A 194 1.74 -22.39 22.60
CA ALA A 194 2.77 -22.99 21.76
C ALA A 194 4.08 -23.22 22.51
N ASP A 195 4.44 -22.33 23.42
CA ASP A 195 5.66 -22.44 24.22
C ASP A 195 5.65 -23.67 25.15
N LYS A 196 4.46 -24.01 25.68
CA LYS A 196 4.26 -25.14 26.59
C LYS A 196 4.07 -26.45 25.82
N GLN A 197 3.32 -26.43 24.72
CA GLN A 197 3.01 -27.62 23.93
C GLN A 197 4.17 -28.09 23.05
N TYR A 198 5.00 -27.17 22.58
CA TYR A 198 6.12 -27.47 21.69
C TYR A 198 7.43 -26.96 22.29
N PRO A 199 8.08 -27.74 23.19
CA PRO A 199 9.37 -27.38 23.76
C PRO A 199 10.47 -27.27 22.69
N ASN A 200 10.39 -28.07 21.62
CA ASN A 200 11.36 -28.02 20.52
C ASN A 200 11.05 -26.84 19.58
N VAL A 201 12.00 -25.91 19.48
CA VAL A 201 11.89 -24.68 18.67
C VAL A 201 11.60 -24.97 17.19
N LYS A 202 12.16 -26.05 16.61
CA LYS A 202 11.94 -26.39 15.21
C LYS A 202 10.48 -26.78 14.96
N VAL A 203 9.95 -27.67 15.81
CA VAL A 203 8.55 -28.12 15.74
C VAL A 203 7.59 -26.96 15.99
N ARG A 204 7.91 -26.08 16.96
CA ARG A 204 7.12 -24.88 17.24
C ARG A 204 7.01 -23.97 16.02
N LYS A 205 8.14 -23.70 15.34
CA LYS A 205 8.18 -22.86 14.14
C LYS A 205 7.35 -23.45 13.00
N GLU A 206 7.43 -24.75 12.78
CA GLU A 206 6.64 -25.44 11.75
C GLU A 206 5.13 -25.36 12.03
N GLN A 207 4.71 -25.57 13.28
CA GLN A 207 3.29 -25.45 13.66
C GLN A 207 2.79 -24.00 13.54
N ASP A 208 3.62 -23.02 13.89
CA ASP A 208 3.31 -21.61 13.72
C ASP A 208 3.15 -21.23 12.24
N GLU A 209 4.06 -21.67 11.37
CA GLU A 209 3.96 -21.46 9.92
C GLU A 209 2.70 -22.12 9.35
N LYS A 210 2.40 -23.35 9.74
CA LYS A 210 1.17 -24.06 9.36
C LYS A 210 -0.07 -23.28 9.78
N ARG A 211 -0.09 -22.70 10.99
CA ARG A 211 -1.22 -21.90 11.47
C ARG A 211 -1.34 -20.60 10.69
N ARG A 212 -0.23 -19.91 10.40
CA ARG A 212 -0.22 -18.69 9.58
C ARG A 212 -0.76 -18.95 8.17
N MET A 213 -0.37 -20.05 7.53
CA MET A 213 -0.91 -20.44 6.23
C MET A 213 -2.42 -20.73 6.29
N ALA A 214 -2.90 -21.39 7.35
CA ALA A 214 -4.33 -21.62 7.53
C ALA A 214 -5.12 -20.32 7.73
N ILE A 215 -4.57 -19.35 8.46
CA ILE A 215 -5.16 -18.01 8.65
C ILE A 215 -5.25 -17.27 7.31
N LEU A 216 -4.16 -17.25 6.54
CA LEU A 216 -4.14 -16.65 5.21
C LEU A 216 -5.14 -17.31 4.27
N LYS A 217 -5.29 -18.64 4.33
CA LYS A 217 -6.29 -19.35 3.54
C LYS A 217 -7.72 -18.91 3.87
N GLN A 218 -8.07 -18.81 5.16
CA GLN A 218 -9.40 -18.35 5.58
C GLN A 218 -9.65 -16.90 5.16
N TRP A 219 -8.61 -16.06 5.17
CA TRP A 219 -8.67 -14.70 4.67
C TRP A 219 -8.96 -14.66 3.16
N ASP A 220 -8.23 -15.44 2.37
CA ASP A 220 -8.41 -15.53 0.92
C ASP A 220 -9.80 -16.06 0.54
N GLU A 221 -10.32 -17.04 1.30
CA GLU A 221 -11.69 -17.56 1.15
C GLU A 221 -12.72 -16.43 1.37
N CYS A 222 -12.58 -15.65 2.46
CA CYS A 222 -13.46 -14.51 2.73
C CYS A 222 -13.41 -13.44 1.63
N VAL A 223 -12.22 -13.09 1.13
CA VAL A 223 -12.07 -12.13 0.03
C VAL A 223 -12.70 -12.67 -1.26
N THR A 224 -12.59 -13.97 -1.52
CA THR A 224 -13.22 -14.62 -2.68
C THR A 224 -14.74 -14.53 -2.60
N GLU A 225 -15.33 -14.88 -1.45
CA GLU A 225 -16.78 -14.76 -1.20
C GLU A 225 -17.26 -13.31 -1.36
N GLN A 226 -16.49 -12.33 -0.86
CA GLN A 226 -16.78 -10.91 -1.05
C GLN A 226 -16.78 -10.51 -2.53
N GLN A 227 -15.77 -10.95 -3.30
CA GLN A 227 -15.70 -10.68 -4.74
C GLN A 227 -16.89 -11.30 -5.50
N GLU A 228 -17.28 -12.52 -5.13
CA GLU A 228 -18.46 -13.18 -5.71
C GLU A 228 -19.73 -12.41 -5.40
N GLU A 229 -19.92 -11.97 -4.16
CA GLU A 229 -21.12 -11.25 -3.75
C GLU A 229 -21.21 -9.86 -4.40
N LEU A 230 -20.08 -9.17 -4.58
CA LEU A 230 -20.01 -7.90 -5.31
C LEU A 230 -20.26 -8.06 -6.81
N ASN A 231 -19.70 -9.11 -7.41
CA ASN A 231 -19.99 -9.45 -8.81
C ASN A 231 -21.49 -9.77 -8.98
N ARG A 232 -22.07 -10.53 -8.04
CA ARG A 232 -23.51 -10.82 -8.01
C ARG A 232 -24.36 -9.57 -7.83
N ALA A 233 -23.88 -8.58 -7.10
CA ALA A 233 -24.53 -7.28 -6.96
C ALA A 233 -24.36 -6.36 -8.19
N GLY A 234 -23.63 -6.80 -9.21
CA GLY A 234 -23.43 -6.07 -10.46
C GLY A 234 -22.42 -4.92 -10.37
N VAL A 235 -21.50 -4.97 -9.41
CA VAL A 235 -20.46 -3.93 -9.27
C VAL A 235 -19.47 -4.03 -10.44
N PRO A 236 -19.31 -2.95 -11.24
CA PRO A 236 -18.41 -2.94 -12.40
C PRO A 236 -16.96 -3.23 -12.04
N GLY A 237 -16.27 -3.97 -12.91
CA GLY A 237 -14.84 -4.28 -12.75
C GLY A 237 -14.51 -5.26 -11.60
N VAL A 238 -15.51 -5.77 -10.88
CA VAL A 238 -15.31 -6.79 -9.85
C VAL A 238 -15.51 -8.18 -10.44
N LYS A 239 -14.47 -9.00 -10.34
CA LYS A 239 -14.48 -10.41 -10.72
C LYS A 239 -13.56 -11.21 -9.80
N VAL A 240 -13.88 -12.48 -9.59
CA VAL A 240 -12.99 -13.38 -8.86
C VAL A 240 -11.70 -13.54 -9.67
N SER A 241 -10.63 -12.92 -9.21
CA SER A 241 -9.34 -12.91 -9.91
C SER A 241 -8.19 -12.92 -8.92
N LYS A 242 -7.16 -13.69 -9.24
CA LYS A 242 -5.88 -13.72 -8.53
C LYS A 242 -4.84 -12.77 -9.16
N ASP A 243 -5.20 -12.09 -10.25
CA ASP A 243 -4.30 -11.15 -10.91
C ASP A 243 -4.15 -9.88 -10.06
N LYS A 244 -2.88 -9.54 -9.74
CA LYS A 244 -2.52 -8.34 -9.00
C LYS A 244 -3.02 -7.07 -9.69
N ARG A 245 -2.98 -7.00 -11.02
CA ARG A 245 -3.44 -5.81 -11.76
C ARG A 245 -4.94 -5.60 -11.63
N GLU A 246 -5.70 -6.69 -11.66
CA GLU A 246 -7.15 -6.61 -11.54
C GLU A 246 -7.60 -6.31 -10.12
N THR A 247 -6.97 -6.94 -9.13
CA THR A 247 -7.24 -6.66 -7.71
C THR A 247 -6.93 -5.21 -7.34
N GLU A 248 -5.92 -4.59 -7.96
CA GLU A 248 -5.65 -3.16 -7.78
C GLU A 248 -6.76 -2.28 -8.37
N LYS A 249 -7.31 -2.61 -9.54
CA LYS A 249 -8.47 -1.89 -10.09
C LYS A 249 -9.70 -2.04 -9.20
N GLN A 250 -9.98 -3.25 -8.74
CA GLN A 250 -11.07 -3.53 -7.80
C GLN A 250 -10.94 -2.72 -6.53
N ARG A 251 -9.71 -2.61 -5.99
CA ARG A 251 -9.42 -1.77 -4.82
C ARG A 251 -9.74 -0.30 -5.08
N LYS A 252 -9.45 0.23 -6.28
CA LYS A 252 -9.82 1.61 -6.65
C LYS A 252 -11.34 1.79 -6.71
N VAL A 253 -12.05 0.86 -7.35
CA VAL A 253 -13.52 0.87 -7.42
C VAL A 253 -14.14 0.83 -6.01
N LEU A 254 -13.65 -0.08 -5.17
CA LEU A 254 -14.12 -0.21 -3.79
C LEU A 254 -13.77 1.00 -2.94
N SER A 255 -12.61 1.62 -3.14
CA SER A 255 -12.24 2.86 -2.44
C SER A 255 -13.26 3.97 -2.69
N VAL A 256 -13.69 4.15 -3.95
CA VAL A 256 -14.71 5.14 -4.31
C VAL A 256 -16.06 4.80 -3.67
N LEU A 257 -16.48 3.53 -3.70
CA LEU A 257 -17.72 3.10 -3.06
C LEU A 257 -17.70 3.31 -1.55
N VAL A 258 -16.58 3.03 -0.88
CA VAL A 258 -16.42 3.24 0.56
C VAL A 258 -16.44 4.72 0.92
N GLU A 259 -15.75 5.58 0.17
CA GLU A 259 -15.76 7.03 0.37
C GLU A 259 -17.20 7.59 0.31
N MET A 260 -17.95 7.22 -0.73
CA MET A 260 -19.36 7.63 -0.86
C MET A 260 -20.27 7.07 0.24
N MET A 261 -19.96 5.89 0.79
CA MET A 261 -20.71 5.32 1.91
C MET A 261 -20.53 6.08 3.22
N ASP A 262 -19.31 6.60 3.43
CA ASP A 262 -18.96 7.34 4.63
C ASP A 262 -19.52 8.78 4.58
N ASP A 263 -19.64 9.37 3.37
CA ASP A 263 -20.27 10.68 3.16
C ASP A 263 -21.78 10.71 3.49
N GLU A 264 -22.54 9.66 3.14
CA GLU A 264 -23.98 9.60 3.50
C GLU A 264 -24.23 9.52 5.01
N GLY A 265 -23.25 9.04 5.79
CA GLY A 265 -23.40 8.87 7.24
C GLY A 265 -23.17 10.14 8.06
N ALA A 266 -22.59 11.19 7.47
CA ALA A 266 -22.25 12.42 8.19
C ALA A 266 -23.38 13.47 8.21
N GLY A 267 -24.50 13.21 7.51
CA GLY A 267 -25.61 14.16 7.34
C GLY A 267 -26.85 13.91 8.20
N GLU A 268 -26.88 12.87 9.03
CA GLU A 268 -27.92 12.60 10.04
C GLU A 268 -27.40 12.86 11.46
#